data_AF-A0A813H345-F1
#
_entry.id   AF-A0A813H345-F1
#
_cell.length_a   1.000
_cell.length_b   1.000
_cell.length_c   1.000
_cell.angle_alpha   90.00
_cell.angle_beta   90.00
_cell.angle_gamma   90.00
#
_symmetry.space_group_name_H-M   'P 1'
#
loop_
_entity.id
_entity.type
_entity.pdbx_description
1 polymer ?
#
loop_
_entity_poly.entity_id
_entity_poly.type
_entity_poly.pdbx_seq_one_letter_code
_entity_poly.pdbx_strand_id
1 'polypeptide(L)'
;MSLSEQSSLVEDLVTEALTTGQPLTGVQKEIIERLNESFVTETLPGLQKRHDSDQELLNVHAAALAQCDVDLETNSQRVSTLNSDQSAIESAHTECLAQEGSLQSSEKLMHEEMTAYLKSIQPPSNMMPEQRAPTPAMDDFVAQNLEFFKSLSSSYGSLKEQISTVEAEVEAKTAGCAEVGLVFDDKFCLWKIEVENAKSNYLNCRTETGTLYRETLKTAHSNAEGRRADLAAVLKVQCYLKMLLEGTTQEKMKECNDAEHTSPALDISEPQLPELNQRVLDGLGAPGSRVQCTAAAGGPSGSVYGVYGTDAAGGHAGSLLGSN
;
A
#
# COMPACT_ATOMS: atom_id res chain seq x y z
N MET A 1 -3.29 -39.55 -29.40
CA MET A 1 -4.67 -39.98 -29.70
C MET A 1 -5.58 -39.33 -28.68
N SER A 2 -6.49 -38.46 -29.10
CA SER A 2 -7.44 -37.79 -28.19
C SER A 2 -8.44 -38.80 -27.61
N LEU A 3 -9.13 -38.44 -26.51
CA LEU A 3 -10.20 -39.27 -25.96
C LEU A 3 -11.38 -39.43 -26.94
N SER A 4 -11.63 -38.43 -27.79
CA SER A 4 -12.62 -38.52 -28.86
C SER A 4 -12.24 -39.56 -29.92
N GLU A 5 -10.97 -39.63 -30.31
CA GLU A 5 -10.47 -40.67 -31.25
C GLU A 5 -10.57 -42.06 -30.62
N GLN A 6 -10.21 -42.19 -29.34
CA GLN A 6 -10.38 -43.46 -28.60
C GLN A 6 -11.85 -43.87 -28.54
N SER A 7 -12.75 -42.93 -28.28
CA SER A 7 -14.19 -43.19 -28.25
C SER A 7 -14.72 -43.69 -29.60
N SER A 8 -14.27 -43.10 -30.71
CA SER A 8 -14.66 -43.55 -32.05
C SER A 8 -14.20 -44.97 -32.34
N LEU A 9 -12.96 -45.32 -31.97
CA LEU A 9 -12.42 -46.67 -32.19
C LEU A 9 -13.17 -47.74 -31.40
N VAL A 10 -13.57 -47.43 -30.15
CA VAL A 10 -14.35 -48.36 -29.33
C VAL A 10 -15.78 -48.50 -29.87
N GLU A 11 -16.36 -47.42 -30.40
CA GLU A 11 -17.67 -47.43 -31.06
C GLU A 11 -17.67 -48.28 -32.35
N ASP A 12 -16.61 -48.19 -33.15
CA ASP A 12 -16.43 -49.02 -34.34
C ASP A 12 -16.32 -50.51 -33.98
N LEU A 13 -15.55 -50.83 -32.93
CA LEU A 13 -15.41 -52.20 -32.43
C LEU A 13 -16.75 -52.78 -31.95
N VAL A 14 -17.54 -51.96 -31.25
CA VAL A 14 -18.91 -52.30 -30.84
C VAL A 14 -19.79 -52.59 -32.05
N THR A 15 -19.70 -51.76 -33.09
CA THR A 15 -20.52 -51.90 -34.31
C THR A 15 -20.16 -53.18 -35.07
N GLU A 16 -18.89 -53.52 -35.14
CA GLU A 16 -18.42 -54.77 -35.72
C GLU A 16 -18.91 -55.99 -34.92
N ALA A 17 -18.84 -55.95 -33.59
CA ALA A 17 -19.36 -57.01 -32.73
C ALA A 17 -20.87 -57.22 -32.92
N LEU A 18 -21.65 -56.14 -33.03
CA LEU A 18 -23.09 -56.18 -33.35
C LEU A 18 -23.36 -56.81 -34.72
N THR A 19 -22.56 -56.48 -35.72
CA THR A 19 -22.75 -56.93 -37.11
C THR A 19 -22.38 -58.40 -37.29
N THR A 20 -21.32 -58.85 -36.64
CA THR A 20 -20.81 -60.23 -36.76
C THR A 20 -21.51 -61.22 -35.84
N GLY A 21 -22.07 -60.74 -34.71
CA GLY A 21 -22.71 -61.57 -33.69
C GLY A 21 -21.75 -62.52 -32.98
N GLN A 22 -20.42 -62.35 -33.15
CA GLN A 22 -19.44 -63.20 -32.50
C GLN A 22 -19.16 -62.76 -31.06
N PRO A 23 -19.18 -63.68 -30.07
CA PRO A 23 -18.83 -63.34 -28.71
C PRO A 23 -17.33 -63.06 -28.59
N LEU A 24 -16.96 -62.15 -27.69
CA LEU A 24 -15.57 -61.86 -27.38
C LEU A 24 -14.84 -63.09 -26.85
N THR A 25 -13.61 -63.28 -27.33
CA THR A 25 -12.66 -64.27 -26.78
C THR A 25 -12.22 -63.89 -25.37
N GLY A 26 -11.72 -64.85 -24.59
CA GLY A 26 -11.23 -64.60 -23.23
C GLY A 26 -10.15 -63.51 -23.17
N VAL A 27 -9.22 -63.50 -24.13
CA VAL A 27 -8.15 -62.49 -24.20
C VAL A 27 -8.72 -61.10 -24.49
N GLN A 28 -9.71 -60.97 -25.38
CA GLN A 28 -10.34 -59.68 -25.67
C GLN A 28 -11.08 -59.12 -24.45
N LYS A 29 -11.75 -59.99 -23.68
CA LYS A 29 -12.42 -59.58 -22.43
C LYS A 29 -11.42 -59.01 -21.43
N GLU A 30 -10.30 -59.69 -21.23
CA GLU A 30 -9.25 -59.23 -20.31
C GLU A 30 -8.66 -57.88 -20.72
N ILE A 31 -8.46 -57.63 -22.02
CA ILE A 31 -8.00 -56.33 -22.52
C ILE A 31 -9.03 -55.23 -22.24
N ILE A 32 -10.31 -55.50 -22.49
CA ILE A 32 -11.41 -54.54 -22.25
C ILE A 32 -11.54 -54.22 -20.75
N GLU A 33 -11.41 -55.22 -19.89
CA GLU A 33 -11.42 -55.04 -18.43
C GLU A 33 -10.27 -54.14 -17.98
N ARG A 34 -9.04 -54.40 -18.44
CA ARG A 34 -7.88 -53.55 -18.12
C ARG A 34 -8.03 -52.12 -18.65
N LEU A 35 -8.59 -51.96 -19.85
CA LEU A 35 -8.85 -50.63 -20.42
C LEU A 35 -9.87 -49.88 -19.56
N ASN A 36 -10.97 -50.53 -19.18
CA ASN A 36 -11.97 -49.95 -18.30
C ASN A 36 -11.38 -49.57 -16.93
N GLU A 37 -10.54 -50.44 -16.37
CA GLU A 37 -9.82 -50.18 -15.11
C GLU A 37 -8.92 -48.94 -15.22
N SER A 38 -8.19 -48.76 -16.33
CA SER A 38 -7.33 -47.58 -16.54
C SER A 38 -8.13 -46.27 -16.53
N PHE A 39 -9.35 -46.25 -17.06
CA PHE A 39 -10.22 -45.07 -17.00
C PHE A 39 -10.60 -44.71 -15.56
N VAL A 40 -10.94 -45.72 -14.74
CA VAL A 40 -11.35 -45.53 -13.34
C VAL A 40 -10.17 -45.13 -12.46
N THR A 41 -9.01 -45.76 -12.66
CA THR A 41 -7.86 -45.64 -11.74
C THR A 41 -6.91 -44.50 -12.12
N GLU A 42 -6.87 -44.10 -13.39
CA GLU A 42 -5.93 -43.08 -13.87
C GLU A 42 -6.66 -41.86 -14.46
N THR A 43 -7.52 -42.07 -15.46
CA THR A 43 -8.10 -40.96 -16.23
C THR A 43 -9.04 -40.11 -15.39
N LEU A 44 -10.02 -40.71 -14.70
CA LEU A 44 -10.99 -39.97 -13.89
C LEU A 44 -10.32 -39.21 -12.72
N PRO A 45 -9.41 -39.84 -11.92
CA PRO A 45 -8.63 -39.09 -10.92
C PRO A 45 -7.77 -37.98 -11.53
N GLY A 46 -7.23 -38.20 -12.73
CA GLY A 46 -6.49 -37.18 -13.47
C GLY A 46 -7.35 -35.97 -13.84
N LEU A 47 -8.62 -36.17 -14.23
CA LEU A 47 -9.56 -35.07 -14.46
C LEU A 47 -9.81 -34.27 -13.18
N GLN A 48 -10.07 -34.95 -12.06
CA GLN A 48 -10.30 -34.32 -10.78
C GLN A 48 -9.08 -33.53 -10.30
N LYS A 49 -7.89 -34.12 -10.37
CA LYS A 49 -6.65 -33.45 -9.97
C LYS A 49 -6.39 -32.17 -10.78
N ARG A 50 -6.68 -32.18 -12.10
CA ARG A 50 -6.57 -30.98 -12.95
C ARG A 50 -7.59 -29.92 -12.55
N HIS A 51 -8.82 -30.32 -12.21
CA HIS A 51 -9.83 -29.40 -11.69
C HIS A 51 -9.36 -28.76 -10.36
N ASP A 52 -8.90 -29.57 -9.42
CA ASP A 52 -8.48 -29.11 -8.09
C ASP A 52 -7.31 -28.12 -8.20
N SER A 53 -6.38 -28.36 -9.13
CA SER A 53 -5.27 -27.46 -9.42
C SER A 53 -5.73 -26.09 -9.93
N ASP A 54 -6.72 -26.04 -10.83
CA ASP A 54 -7.27 -24.76 -11.32
C ASP A 54 -7.99 -24.02 -10.19
N GLN A 55 -8.75 -24.75 -9.36
CA GLN A 55 -9.47 -24.19 -8.22
C GLN A 55 -8.51 -23.63 -7.15
N GLU A 56 -7.42 -24.34 -6.87
CA GLU A 56 -6.37 -23.88 -5.95
C GLU A 56 -5.72 -22.60 -6.44
N LEU A 57 -5.35 -22.54 -7.73
CA LEU A 57 -4.73 -21.34 -8.31
C LEU A 57 -5.66 -20.12 -8.24
N LEU A 58 -6.96 -20.30 -8.48
CA LEU A 58 -7.97 -19.24 -8.29
C LEU A 58 -8.05 -18.77 -6.84
N ASN A 59 -8.05 -19.69 -5.89
CA ASN A 59 -8.07 -19.36 -4.47
C ASN A 59 -6.81 -18.60 -4.04
N VAL A 60 -5.64 -18.95 -4.59
CA VAL A 60 -4.38 -18.22 -4.36
C VAL A 60 -4.48 -16.76 -4.84
N HIS A 61 -5.00 -16.53 -6.05
CA HIS A 61 -5.16 -15.16 -6.56
C HIS A 61 -6.22 -14.36 -5.79
N ALA A 62 -7.31 -15.00 -5.34
CA ALA A 62 -8.30 -14.36 -4.48
C ALA A 62 -7.72 -13.99 -3.11
N ALA A 63 -6.90 -14.86 -2.51
CA ALA A 63 -6.19 -14.58 -1.26
C ALA A 63 -5.18 -13.44 -1.42
N ALA A 64 -4.45 -13.37 -2.55
CA ALA A 64 -3.55 -12.26 -2.84
C ALA A 64 -4.29 -10.91 -2.96
N LEU A 65 -5.52 -10.89 -3.51
CA LEU A 65 -6.35 -9.69 -3.54
C LEU A 65 -6.75 -9.22 -2.13
N ALA A 66 -7.02 -10.17 -1.22
CA ALA A 66 -7.29 -9.86 0.19
C ALA A 66 -6.02 -9.38 0.91
N GLN A 67 -4.85 -9.91 0.56
CA GLN A 67 -3.58 -9.45 1.11
C GLN A 67 -3.29 -7.99 0.78
N CYS A 68 -3.69 -7.50 -0.41
CA CYS A 68 -3.58 -6.07 -0.73
C CYS A 68 -4.32 -5.20 0.31
N ASP A 69 -5.47 -5.65 0.84
CA ASP A 69 -6.24 -4.90 1.85
C ASP A 69 -5.53 -4.91 3.23
N VAL A 70 -4.89 -6.03 3.58
CA VAL A 70 -4.08 -6.15 4.81
C VAL A 70 -2.86 -5.22 4.75
N ASP A 71 -2.20 -5.15 3.59
CA ASP A 71 -1.04 -4.29 3.38
C ASP A 71 -1.46 -2.80 3.42
N LEU A 72 -2.63 -2.46 2.85
CA LEU A 72 -3.19 -1.12 2.96
C LEU A 72 -3.47 -0.73 4.41
N GLU A 73 -4.05 -1.62 5.21
CA GLU A 73 -4.34 -1.34 6.64
C GLU A 73 -3.04 -1.16 7.44
N THR A 74 -2.02 -1.95 7.15
CA THR A 74 -0.69 -1.80 7.78
C THR A 74 -0.08 -0.44 7.42
N ASN A 75 -0.15 -0.06 6.15
CA ASN A 75 0.35 1.24 5.69
C ASN A 75 -0.48 2.40 6.26
N SER A 76 -1.78 2.22 6.48
CA SER A 76 -2.66 3.25 7.05
C SER A 76 -2.27 3.60 8.49
N GLN A 77 -1.84 2.62 9.30
CA GLN A 77 -1.34 2.85 10.65
C GLN A 77 -0.05 3.68 10.66
N ARG A 78 0.86 3.39 9.72
CA ARG A 78 2.09 4.18 9.54
C ARG A 78 1.76 5.62 9.13
N VAL A 79 0.87 5.79 8.15
CA VAL A 79 0.38 7.12 7.72
C VAL A 79 -0.25 7.88 8.88
N SER A 80 -1.06 7.21 9.70
CA SER A 80 -1.69 7.82 10.88
C SER A 80 -0.66 8.31 11.90
N THR A 81 0.38 7.51 12.16
CA THR A 81 1.48 7.90 13.07
C THR A 81 2.21 9.13 12.53
N LEU A 82 2.58 9.14 11.25
CA LEU A 82 3.24 10.29 10.62
C LEU A 82 2.36 11.55 10.62
N ASN A 83 1.04 11.38 10.46
CA ASN A 83 0.11 12.50 10.54
C ASN A 83 0.06 13.11 11.95
N SER A 84 0.04 12.26 12.98
CA SER A 84 0.09 12.71 14.37
C SER A 84 1.38 13.48 14.66
N ASP A 85 2.52 12.95 14.20
CA ASP A 85 3.82 13.60 14.37
C ASP A 85 3.86 14.98 13.69
N GLN A 86 3.42 15.08 12.43
CA GLN A 86 3.43 16.35 11.73
C GLN A 86 2.49 17.37 12.39
N SER A 87 1.30 16.94 12.83
CA SER A 87 0.31 17.82 13.49
C SER A 87 0.81 18.37 14.83
N ALA A 88 1.59 17.58 15.56
CA ALA A 88 2.23 18.04 16.79
C ALA A 88 3.27 19.13 16.51
N ILE A 89 4.09 18.97 15.46
CA ILE A 89 5.07 19.99 15.06
C ILE A 89 4.38 21.22 14.45
N GLU A 90 3.29 21.06 13.70
CA GLU A 90 2.48 22.18 13.20
C GLU A 90 1.97 23.06 14.35
N SER A 91 1.50 22.43 15.42
CA SER A 91 1.03 23.11 16.62
C SER A 91 2.17 23.88 17.30
N ALA A 92 3.34 23.23 17.45
CA ALA A 92 4.53 23.86 18.04
C ALA A 92 5.04 25.04 17.19
N HIS A 93 5.03 24.91 15.87
CA HIS A 93 5.40 25.99 14.95
C HIS A 93 4.45 27.18 15.09
N THR A 94 3.14 26.91 15.11
CA THR A 94 2.11 27.94 15.29
C THR A 94 2.27 28.68 16.61
N GLU A 95 2.52 27.97 17.71
CA GLU A 95 2.78 28.58 19.01
C GLU A 95 4.07 29.41 19.00
N CYS A 96 5.13 28.93 18.34
CA CYS A 96 6.38 29.67 18.21
C CYS A 96 6.16 31.02 17.50
N LEU A 97 5.44 31.01 16.37
CA LEU A 97 5.13 32.23 15.61
C LEU A 97 4.27 33.21 16.42
N ALA A 98 3.35 32.71 17.25
CA ALA A 98 2.56 33.57 18.14
C ALA A 98 3.45 34.26 19.20
N GLN A 99 4.41 33.54 19.78
CA GLN A 99 5.37 34.08 20.73
C GLN A 99 6.32 35.10 20.07
N GLU A 100 6.78 34.82 18.85
CA GLU A 100 7.56 35.77 18.04
C GLU A 100 6.79 37.07 17.81
N GLY A 101 5.54 36.98 17.37
CA GLY A 101 4.68 38.16 17.17
C GLY A 101 4.44 38.97 18.46
N SER A 102 4.39 38.31 19.62
CA SER A 102 4.32 38.99 20.92
C SER A 102 5.61 39.74 21.24
N LEU A 103 6.79 39.15 20.99
CA LEU A 103 8.07 39.81 21.23
C LEU A 103 8.28 40.99 20.29
N GLN A 104 7.93 40.87 19.01
CA GLN A 104 7.97 41.98 18.05
C GLN A 104 7.06 43.14 18.48
N SER A 105 5.91 42.82 19.09
CA SER A 105 5.02 43.85 19.65
C SER A 105 5.66 44.54 20.87
N SER A 106 6.31 43.79 21.75
CA SER A 106 7.07 44.35 22.89
C SER A 106 8.24 45.23 22.44
N GLU A 107 9.01 44.77 21.45
CA GLU A 107 10.09 45.54 20.83
C GLU A 107 9.59 46.90 20.33
N LYS A 108 8.50 46.89 19.55
CA LYS A 108 7.86 48.11 19.06
C LYS A 108 7.47 49.06 20.20
N LEU A 109 6.85 48.54 21.26
CA LEU A 109 6.44 49.36 22.41
C LEU A 109 7.65 49.98 23.13
N MET A 110 8.76 49.25 23.27
CA MET A 110 9.99 49.78 23.89
C MET A 110 10.61 50.91 23.06
N HIS A 111 10.59 50.79 21.73
CA HIS A 111 11.02 51.88 20.83
C HIS A 111 10.09 53.10 20.91
N GLU A 112 8.78 52.89 21.01
CA GLU A 112 7.80 53.96 21.22
C GLU A 112 8.01 54.67 22.58
N GLU A 113 8.28 53.90 23.64
CA GLU A 113 8.57 54.44 24.98
C GLU A 113 9.87 55.25 25.00
N MET A 114 10.96 54.74 24.41
CA MET A 114 12.19 55.50 24.25
C MET A 114 11.98 56.80 23.47
N THR A 115 11.19 56.75 22.40
CA THR A 115 10.85 57.94 21.61
C THR A 115 10.05 58.95 22.44
N ALA A 116 9.09 58.50 23.22
CA ALA A 116 8.29 59.35 24.10
C ALA A 116 9.15 59.94 25.23
N TYR A 117 10.01 59.14 25.84
CA TYR A 117 10.98 59.56 26.85
C TYR A 117 11.86 60.68 26.29
N LEU A 118 12.48 60.46 25.13
CA LEU A 118 13.36 61.45 24.49
C LEU A 118 12.66 62.78 24.19
N LYS A 119 11.37 62.75 23.83
CA LYS A 119 10.54 63.95 23.61
C LYS A 119 10.14 64.66 24.90
N SER A 120 10.08 63.95 26.02
CA SER A 120 9.64 64.50 27.32
C SER A 120 10.74 65.24 28.08
N ILE A 121 12.01 64.98 27.75
CA ILE A 121 13.17 65.55 28.43
C ILE A 121 13.26 67.06 28.22
N GLN A 122 13.31 67.82 29.31
CA GLN A 122 13.61 69.27 29.29
C GLN A 122 14.63 69.60 30.40
N PRO A 123 15.77 70.25 30.08
CA PRO A 123 16.75 70.62 31.08
C PRO A 123 16.18 71.66 32.07
N PRO A 124 16.57 71.64 33.37
CA PRO A 124 16.03 72.53 34.39
C PRO A 124 16.30 74.01 34.11
N SER A 125 17.45 74.31 33.51
CA SER A 125 17.76 75.62 32.96
C SER A 125 18.29 75.47 31.55
N ASN A 126 17.51 75.94 30.59
CA ASN A 126 17.90 76.09 29.19
C ASN A 126 18.68 77.39 28.93
N MET A 127 18.81 78.27 29.93
CA MET A 127 19.48 79.56 29.81
C MET A 127 20.74 79.57 30.67
N MET A 128 21.89 79.49 30.00
CA MET A 128 23.17 79.74 30.65
C MET A 128 23.19 81.18 31.22
N PRO A 129 23.65 81.40 32.45
CA PRO A 129 23.74 82.74 33.03
C PRO A 129 24.53 83.71 32.13
N GLU A 130 24.07 84.95 32.05
CA GLU A 130 24.67 85.99 31.20
C GLU A 130 26.15 86.23 31.56
N GLN A 131 26.45 86.25 32.86
CA GLN A 131 27.80 86.39 33.37
C GLN A 131 28.54 85.05 33.32
N ARG A 132 29.46 84.91 32.36
CA ARG A 132 30.33 83.74 32.19
C ARG A 132 31.55 83.78 33.11
N ALA A 133 31.30 83.85 34.41
CA ALA A 133 32.31 83.89 35.45
C ALA A 133 31.87 83.03 36.65
N PRO A 134 32.79 82.68 37.58
CA PRO A 134 32.45 82.01 38.83
C PRO A 134 31.52 82.90 39.66
N THR A 135 30.24 82.61 39.59
CA THR A 135 29.15 83.33 40.25
C THR A 135 28.21 82.29 40.83
N PRO A 136 27.48 82.59 41.93
CA PRO A 136 26.51 81.65 42.49
C PRO A 136 25.47 81.17 41.46
N ALA A 137 25.04 82.04 40.54
CA ALA A 137 24.11 81.67 39.46
C ALA A 137 24.71 80.66 38.46
N MET A 138 26.01 80.77 38.17
CA MET A 138 26.72 79.79 37.35
C MET A 138 26.91 78.47 38.09
N ASP A 139 27.24 78.50 39.38
CA ASP A 139 27.39 77.30 40.20
C ASP A 139 26.05 76.53 40.30
N ASP A 140 24.94 77.24 40.53
CA ASP A 140 23.58 76.66 40.55
C ASP A 140 23.19 76.08 39.18
N PHE A 141 23.48 76.79 38.09
CA PHE A 141 23.23 76.32 36.73
C PHE A 141 23.99 75.00 36.44
N VAL A 142 25.27 74.94 36.80
CA VAL A 142 26.12 73.75 36.60
C VAL A 142 25.63 72.60 37.47
N ALA A 143 25.34 72.84 38.75
CA ALA A 143 24.88 71.80 39.67
C ALA A 143 23.55 71.19 39.23
N GLN A 144 22.57 72.01 38.84
CA GLN A 144 21.25 71.53 38.39
C GLN A 144 21.33 70.75 37.08
N ASN A 145 22.10 71.24 36.10
CA ASN A 145 22.28 70.52 34.84
C ASN A 145 23.07 69.23 35.06
N LEU A 146 24.09 69.21 35.92
CA LEU A 146 24.83 68.00 36.24
C LEU A 146 23.92 66.91 36.81
N GLU A 147 23.10 67.22 37.81
CA GLU A 147 22.16 66.25 38.40
C GLU A 147 21.10 65.80 37.40
N PHE A 148 20.58 66.71 36.57
CA PHE A 148 19.68 66.36 35.47
C PHE A 148 20.31 65.37 34.48
N PHE A 149 21.52 65.65 33.99
CA PHE A 149 22.19 64.78 33.02
C PHE A 149 22.59 63.43 33.62
N LYS A 150 22.91 63.35 34.92
CA LYS A 150 23.11 62.07 35.61
C LYS A 150 21.84 61.22 35.61
N SER A 151 20.70 61.81 36.00
CA SER A 151 19.40 61.13 36.01
C SER A 151 18.99 60.67 34.60
N LEU A 152 19.08 61.59 33.63
CA LEU A 152 18.84 61.31 32.22
C LEU A 152 19.72 60.15 31.71
N SER A 153 21.03 60.19 31.96
CA SER A 153 21.94 59.12 31.54
C SER A 153 21.54 57.77 32.11
N SER A 154 21.02 57.72 33.34
CA SER A 154 20.55 56.48 33.97
C SER A 154 19.30 55.94 33.29
N SER A 155 18.26 56.76 33.12
CA SER A 155 16.99 56.34 32.49
C SER A 155 17.16 56.00 31.00
N TYR A 156 17.92 56.81 30.26
CA TYR A 156 18.27 56.51 28.87
C TYR A 156 19.05 55.21 28.76
N GLY A 157 20.05 54.99 29.63
CA GLY A 157 20.82 53.75 29.68
C GLY A 157 19.93 52.54 29.91
N SER A 158 19.01 52.62 30.88
CA SER A 158 18.06 51.55 31.20
C SER A 158 17.11 51.23 30.05
N LEU A 159 16.48 52.23 29.41
CA LEU A 159 15.59 51.98 28.25
C LEU A 159 16.36 51.42 27.05
N LYS A 160 17.60 51.90 26.82
CA LYS A 160 18.45 51.38 25.75
C LYS A 160 18.82 49.91 25.99
N GLU A 161 19.13 49.54 27.23
CA GLU A 161 19.41 48.16 27.60
C GLU A 161 18.19 47.26 27.41
N GLN A 162 17.00 47.73 27.80
CA GLN A 162 15.74 47.01 27.58
C GLN A 162 15.44 46.79 26.09
N ILE A 163 15.62 47.81 25.25
CA ILE A 163 15.50 47.68 23.78
C ILE A 163 16.48 46.64 23.25
N SER A 164 17.77 46.75 23.61
CA SER A 164 18.78 45.79 23.15
C SER A 164 18.48 44.36 23.60
N THR A 165 17.86 44.19 24.77
CA THR A 165 17.47 42.88 25.29
C THR A 165 16.32 42.29 24.48
N VAL A 166 15.25 43.05 24.25
CA VAL A 166 14.09 42.55 23.48
C VAL A 166 14.43 42.33 22.00
N GLU A 167 15.31 43.15 21.41
CA GLU A 167 15.83 42.93 20.04
C GLU A 167 16.56 41.58 19.94
N ALA A 168 17.42 41.26 20.92
CA ALA A 168 18.11 39.98 20.97
C ALA A 168 17.14 38.80 21.19
N GLU A 169 16.10 38.98 22.01
CA GLU A 169 15.04 37.97 22.20
C GLU A 169 14.23 37.74 20.93
N VAL A 170 13.88 38.79 20.18
CA VAL A 170 13.20 38.68 18.87
C VAL A 170 14.07 37.92 17.89
N GLU A 171 15.34 38.30 17.72
CA GLU A 171 16.26 37.62 16.80
C GLU A 171 16.39 36.13 17.13
N ALA A 172 16.62 35.81 18.41
CA ALA A 172 16.71 34.43 18.88
C ALA A 172 15.39 33.65 18.63
N LYS A 173 14.24 34.29 18.85
CA LYS A 173 12.95 33.65 18.66
C LYS A 173 12.64 33.41 17.18
N THR A 174 12.89 34.37 16.31
CA THR A 174 12.75 34.23 14.85
C THR A 174 13.61 33.07 14.34
N ALA A 175 14.86 32.97 14.78
CA ALA A 175 15.74 31.86 14.40
C ALA A 175 15.18 30.51 14.88
N GLY A 176 14.74 30.42 16.13
CA GLY A 176 14.15 29.20 16.68
C GLY A 176 12.85 28.78 15.97
N CYS A 177 11.99 29.73 15.60
CA CYS A 177 10.76 29.43 14.85
C CYS A 177 11.06 28.98 13.43
N ALA A 178 12.09 29.53 12.77
CA ALA A 178 12.54 29.06 11.47
C ALA A 178 13.02 27.60 11.51
N GLU A 179 13.77 27.19 12.55
CA GLU A 179 14.18 25.80 12.73
C GLU A 179 12.99 24.86 12.90
N VAL A 180 12.00 25.23 13.73
CA VAL A 180 10.77 24.45 13.90
C VAL A 180 9.97 24.38 12.59
N GLY A 181 9.95 25.46 11.81
CA GLY A 181 9.33 25.50 10.48
C GLY A 181 9.96 24.51 9.51
N LEU A 182 11.29 24.38 9.48
CA LEU A 182 11.97 23.39 8.66
C LEU A 182 11.61 21.95 9.07
N VAL A 183 11.56 21.67 10.38
CA VAL A 183 11.16 20.35 10.88
C VAL A 183 9.70 20.05 10.53
N PHE A 184 8.82 21.06 10.59
CA PHE A 184 7.43 20.93 10.15
C PHE A 184 7.35 20.53 8.68
N ASP A 185 8.04 21.26 7.80
CA ASP A 185 8.03 21.01 6.35
C ASP A 185 8.54 19.60 6.02
N ASP A 186 9.63 19.15 6.67
CA ASP A 186 10.17 17.81 6.51
C ASP A 186 9.16 16.72 6.92
N LYS A 187 8.52 16.88 8.08
CA LYS A 187 7.53 15.92 8.60
C LYS A 187 6.27 15.89 7.75
N PHE A 188 5.78 17.06 7.33
CA PHE A 188 4.65 17.18 6.41
C PHE A 188 4.95 16.46 5.09
N CYS A 189 6.14 16.67 4.52
CA CYS A 189 6.53 16.03 3.27
C CYS A 189 6.69 14.52 3.38
N LEU A 190 7.26 14.02 4.48
CA LEU A 190 7.34 12.59 4.74
C LEU A 190 5.94 11.96 4.84
N TRP A 191 5.03 12.57 5.60
CA TRP A 191 3.64 12.12 5.70
C TRP A 191 2.95 12.09 4.33
N LYS A 192 3.07 13.18 3.56
CA LYS A 192 2.49 13.29 2.21
C LYS A 192 2.97 12.17 1.28
N ILE A 193 4.28 11.94 1.21
CA ILE A 193 4.87 10.88 0.38
C ILE A 193 4.33 9.52 0.80
N GLU A 194 4.21 9.27 2.10
CA GLU A 194 3.69 7.99 2.58
C GLU A 194 2.21 7.78 2.23
N VAL A 195 1.39 8.82 2.28
CA VAL A 195 -0.01 8.77 1.82
C VAL A 195 -0.08 8.40 0.33
N GLU A 196 0.71 9.07 -0.50
CA GLU A 196 0.75 8.83 -1.95
C GLU A 196 1.23 7.41 -2.27
N ASN A 197 2.29 6.96 -1.60
CA ASN A 197 2.83 5.60 -1.75
C ASN A 197 1.82 4.54 -1.31
N ALA A 198 1.19 4.70 -0.15
CA ALA A 198 0.19 3.74 0.36
C ALA A 198 -0.98 3.58 -0.64
N LYS A 199 -1.49 4.70 -1.17
CA LYS A 199 -2.55 4.70 -2.19
C LYS A 199 -2.10 4.04 -3.48
N SER A 200 -0.96 4.45 -4.03
CA SER A 200 -0.46 3.93 -5.30
C SER A 200 -0.15 2.43 -5.21
N ASN A 201 0.54 2.00 -4.15
CA ASN A 201 0.90 0.59 -3.97
C ASN A 201 -0.34 -0.29 -3.85
N TYR A 202 -1.35 0.15 -3.10
CA TYR A 202 -2.61 -0.57 -2.99
C TYR A 202 -3.34 -0.69 -4.33
N LEU A 203 -3.50 0.43 -5.06
CA LEU A 203 -4.19 0.43 -6.35
C LEU A 203 -3.47 -0.43 -7.39
N ASN A 204 -2.13 -0.39 -7.40
CA ASN A 204 -1.32 -1.25 -8.27
C ASN A 204 -1.49 -2.73 -7.90
N CYS A 205 -1.36 -3.08 -6.62
CA CYS A 205 -1.57 -4.45 -6.12
C CYS A 205 -2.94 -5.00 -6.54
N ARG A 206 -4.02 -4.23 -6.33
CA ARG A 206 -5.39 -4.62 -6.70
C ARG A 206 -5.56 -4.77 -8.20
N THR A 207 -4.98 -3.87 -8.99
CA THR A 207 -5.09 -3.87 -10.45
C THR A 207 -4.36 -5.07 -11.06
N GLU A 208 -3.11 -5.30 -10.66
CA GLU A 208 -2.28 -6.39 -11.15
C GLU A 208 -2.87 -7.74 -10.73
N THR A 209 -3.13 -7.93 -9.43
CA THR A 209 -3.67 -9.20 -8.90
C THR A 209 -5.08 -9.47 -9.43
N GLY A 210 -5.91 -8.43 -9.58
CA GLY A 210 -7.25 -8.55 -10.16
C GLY A 210 -7.21 -8.96 -11.64
N THR A 211 -6.17 -8.54 -12.37
CA THR A 211 -5.96 -8.97 -13.76
C THR A 211 -5.57 -10.44 -13.82
N LEU A 212 -4.59 -10.87 -13.02
CA LEU A 212 -4.18 -12.27 -12.91
C LEU A 212 -5.34 -13.19 -12.53
N TYR A 213 -6.18 -12.77 -11.56
CA TYR A 213 -7.38 -13.51 -11.18
C TYR A 213 -8.33 -13.71 -12.37
N ARG A 214 -8.68 -12.64 -13.10
CA ARG A 214 -9.61 -12.72 -14.24
C ARG A 214 -9.09 -13.58 -15.38
N GLU A 215 -7.79 -13.50 -15.68
CA GLU A 215 -7.15 -14.33 -16.70
C GLU A 215 -7.12 -15.81 -16.31
N THR A 216 -6.81 -16.08 -15.04
CA THR A 216 -6.87 -17.44 -14.48
C THR A 216 -8.28 -17.98 -14.51
N LEU A 217 -9.28 -17.19 -14.15
CA LEU A 217 -10.69 -17.59 -14.13
C LEU A 217 -11.17 -17.97 -15.53
N LYS A 218 -10.83 -17.15 -16.54
CA LYS A 218 -11.14 -17.45 -17.94
C LYS A 218 -10.50 -18.77 -18.39
N THR A 219 -9.24 -18.99 -18.02
CA THR A 219 -8.50 -20.21 -18.36
C THR A 219 -9.11 -21.44 -17.66
N ALA A 220 -9.42 -21.33 -16.37
CA ALA A 220 -10.04 -22.37 -15.57
C ALA A 220 -11.41 -22.78 -16.10
N HIS A 221 -12.25 -21.81 -16.52
CA HIS A 221 -13.54 -22.08 -17.17
C HIS A 221 -13.37 -22.83 -18.49
N SER A 222 -12.44 -22.40 -19.34
CA SER A 222 -12.13 -23.11 -20.59
C SER A 222 -11.62 -24.53 -20.34
N ASN A 223 -10.76 -24.71 -19.34
CA ASN A 223 -10.27 -26.03 -18.93
C ASN A 223 -11.40 -26.91 -18.38
N ALA A 224 -12.35 -26.35 -17.64
CA ALA A 224 -13.50 -27.06 -17.10
C ALA A 224 -14.43 -27.57 -18.21
N GLU A 225 -14.67 -26.78 -19.25
CA GLU A 225 -15.37 -27.23 -20.46
C GLU A 225 -14.67 -28.43 -21.11
N GLY A 226 -13.35 -28.35 -21.28
CA GLY A 226 -12.54 -29.46 -21.80
C GLY A 226 -12.63 -30.72 -20.93
N ARG A 227 -12.52 -30.58 -19.61
CA ARG A 227 -12.66 -31.71 -18.67
C ARG A 227 -14.05 -32.34 -18.68
N ARG A 228 -15.12 -31.54 -18.84
CA ARG A 228 -16.49 -32.07 -18.97
C ARG A 228 -16.65 -32.87 -20.27
N ALA A 229 -16.07 -32.40 -21.37
CA ALA A 229 -16.04 -33.14 -22.63
C ALA A 229 -15.22 -34.45 -22.50
N ASP A 230 -14.05 -34.39 -21.87
CA ASP A 230 -13.22 -35.58 -21.57
C ASP A 230 -14.00 -36.59 -20.71
N LEU A 231 -14.69 -36.13 -19.65
CA LEU A 231 -15.49 -36.99 -18.79
C LEU A 231 -16.63 -37.66 -19.56
N ALA A 232 -17.37 -36.89 -20.38
CA ALA A 232 -18.44 -37.43 -21.20
C ALA A 232 -17.92 -38.50 -22.17
N ALA A 233 -16.78 -38.27 -22.81
CA ALA A 233 -16.14 -39.25 -23.69
C ALA A 233 -15.70 -40.52 -22.93
N VAL A 234 -15.10 -40.37 -21.75
CA VAL A 234 -14.70 -41.51 -20.90
C VAL A 234 -15.92 -42.33 -20.49
N LEU A 235 -17.00 -41.69 -20.03
CA LEU A 235 -18.20 -42.40 -19.61
C LEU A 235 -18.89 -43.10 -20.79
N LYS A 236 -18.89 -42.49 -21.99
CA LYS A 236 -19.37 -43.13 -23.22
C LYS A 236 -18.57 -44.38 -23.55
N VAL A 237 -17.23 -44.29 -23.50
CA VAL A 237 -16.34 -45.44 -23.71
C VAL A 237 -16.60 -46.53 -22.68
N GLN A 238 -16.70 -46.20 -21.39
CA GLN A 238 -16.99 -47.18 -20.34
C GLN A 238 -18.34 -47.87 -20.58
N CYS A 239 -19.36 -47.15 -21.07
CA CYS A 239 -20.65 -47.74 -21.46
C CYS A 239 -20.48 -48.78 -22.57
N TYR A 240 -19.72 -48.46 -23.62
CA TYR A 240 -19.42 -49.40 -24.71
C TYR A 240 -18.61 -50.62 -24.26
N LEU A 241 -17.58 -50.41 -23.44
CA LEU A 241 -16.77 -51.50 -22.89
C LEU A 241 -17.62 -52.45 -22.04
N LYS A 242 -18.51 -51.90 -21.19
CA LYS A 242 -19.46 -52.71 -20.41
C LYS A 242 -20.42 -53.49 -21.30
N MET A 243 -20.96 -52.86 -22.33
CA MET A 243 -21.85 -53.53 -23.28
C MET A 243 -21.15 -54.69 -24.00
N LEU A 244 -19.88 -54.52 -24.39
CA LEU A 244 -19.07 -55.57 -25.00
C LEU A 244 -18.89 -56.79 -24.07
N LEU A 245 -18.71 -56.56 -22.76
CA LEU A 245 -18.55 -57.63 -21.77
C LEU A 245 -19.87 -58.36 -21.43
N GLU A 246 -20.98 -57.62 -21.36
CA GLU A 246 -22.29 -58.12 -20.90
C GLU A 246 -23.23 -58.57 -22.04
N GLY A 247 -22.85 -58.30 -23.29
CA GLY A 247 -23.66 -58.58 -24.48
C GLY A 247 -24.20 -57.31 -25.13
N THR A 248 -23.98 -57.20 -26.43
CA THR A 248 -24.29 -56.05 -27.29
C THR A 248 -25.69 -56.13 -27.90
N THR A 249 -26.49 -55.07 -27.75
CA THR A 249 -27.76 -54.91 -28.47
C THR A 249 -27.87 -53.49 -29.04
N GLN A 250 -28.71 -53.32 -30.06
CA GLN A 250 -28.93 -52.01 -30.68
C GLN A 250 -29.49 -50.99 -29.68
N GLU A 251 -30.35 -51.44 -28.77
CA GLU A 251 -30.95 -50.63 -27.73
C GLU A 251 -29.88 -50.11 -26.75
N LYS A 252 -28.99 -50.97 -26.26
CA LYS A 252 -27.90 -50.57 -25.36
C LYS A 252 -26.93 -49.60 -26.04
N MET A 253 -26.63 -49.81 -27.32
CA MET A 253 -25.77 -48.88 -28.07
C MET A 253 -26.42 -47.50 -28.16
N LYS A 254 -27.73 -47.45 -28.39
CA LYS A 254 -28.48 -46.19 -28.38
C LYS A 254 -28.48 -45.54 -26.99
N GLU A 255 -28.68 -46.31 -25.92
CA GLU A 255 -28.60 -45.81 -24.54
C GLU A 255 -27.23 -45.17 -24.24
N CYS A 256 -26.12 -45.80 -24.66
CA CYS A 256 -24.79 -45.22 -24.50
C CYS A 256 -24.58 -43.92 -25.31
N ASN A 257 -25.25 -43.78 -26.46
CA ASN A 257 -25.15 -42.61 -27.32
C ASN A 257 -25.97 -41.42 -26.80
N ASP A 258 -27.16 -41.70 -26.28
CA ASP A 258 -28.13 -40.69 -25.85
C ASP A 258 -27.88 -40.22 -24.39
N ALA A 259 -26.95 -40.87 -23.67
CA ALA A 259 -26.63 -40.51 -22.30
C ALA A 259 -25.96 -39.13 -22.20
N GLU A 260 -26.69 -38.16 -21.63
CA GLU A 260 -26.11 -36.86 -21.27
C GLU A 260 -25.28 -36.98 -19.99
N HIS A 261 -23.96 -36.86 -20.14
CA HIS A 261 -23.03 -36.86 -19.02
C HIS A 261 -22.74 -35.42 -18.58
N THR A 262 -23.52 -34.90 -17.65
CA THR A 262 -23.22 -33.63 -16.96
C THR A 262 -22.53 -33.92 -15.62
N SER A 263 -21.58 -33.07 -15.24
CA SER A 263 -20.88 -33.18 -13.95
C SER A 263 -20.61 -31.81 -13.36
N PRO A 264 -21.55 -31.29 -12.55
CA PRO A 264 -21.35 -30.04 -11.81
C PRO A 264 -20.13 -30.07 -10.89
N ALA A 265 -19.65 -31.26 -10.52
CA ALA A 265 -18.44 -31.43 -9.71
C ALA A 265 -17.13 -30.99 -10.41
N LEU A 266 -17.16 -30.77 -11.73
CA LEU A 266 -16.03 -30.22 -12.49
C LEU A 266 -16.19 -28.73 -12.81
N ASP A 267 -17.24 -28.09 -12.29
CA ASP A 267 -17.49 -26.66 -12.46
C ASP A 267 -16.57 -25.87 -11.53
N ILE A 268 -15.98 -24.80 -12.06
CA ILE A 268 -15.16 -23.89 -11.27
C ILE A 268 -16.03 -23.11 -10.31
N SER A 269 -15.69 -23.14 -9.02
CA SER A 269 -16.30 -22.30 -8.01
C SER A 269 -15.56 -20.97 -7.93
N GLU A 270 -16.24 -19.87 -8.24
CA GLU A 270 -15.63 -18.54 -8.16
C GLU A 270 -15.56 -18.07 -6.70
N PRO A 271 -14.35 -17.85 -6.15
CA PRO A 271 -14.23 -17.32 -4.80
C PRO A 271 -14.81 -15.90 -4.72
N GLN A 272 -15.42 -15.59 -3.57
CA GLN A 272 -15.88 -14.23 -3.30
C GLN A 272 -14.67 -13.31 -3.12
N LEU A 273 -14.59 -12.26 -3.93
CA LEU A 273 -13.51 -11.28 -3.85
C LEU A 273 -13.89 -10.15 -2.88
N PRO A 274 -12.94 -9.67 -2.06
CA PRO A 274 -13.21 -8.49 -1.24
C PRO A 274 -13.41 -7.25 -2.10
N GLU A 275 -14.39 -6.42 -1.73
CA GLU A 275 -14.60 -5.10 -2.32
C GLU A 275 -13.38 -4.20 -2.10
N LEU A 276 -13.26 -3.12 -2.89
CA LEU A 276 -12.22 -2.13 -2.67
C LEU A 276 -12.38 -1.51 -1.28
N ASN A 277 -11.30 -1.45 -0.50
CA ASN A 277 -11.34 -0.89 0.85
C ASN A 277 -11.34 0.66 0.82
N GLN A 278 -12.41 1.23 0.28
CA GLN A 278 -12.58 2.67 0.07
C GLN A 278 -12.50 3.44 1.39
N ARG A 279 -13.03 2.86 2.48
CA ARG A 279 -13.00 3.48 3.81
C ARG A 279 -11.57 3.79 4.25
N VAL A 280 -10.64 2.85 4.10
CA VAL A 280 -9.25 3.05 4.51
C VAL A 280 -8.55 4.02 3.56
N LEU A 281 -8.79 3.92 2.25
CA LEU A 281 -8.26 4.88 1.27
C LEU A 281 -8.66 6.33 1.56
N ASP A 282 -9.93 6.55 1.92
CA ASP A 282 -10.44 7.87 2.30
C ASP A 282 -9.82 8.32 3.63
N GLY A 283 -9.63 7.38 4.56
CA GLY A 283 -9.02 7.60 5.87
C GLY A 283 -7.53 7.97 5.84
N LEU A 284 -6.80 7.68 4.75
CA LEU A 284 -5.41 8.13 4.56
C LEU A 284 -5.29 9.66 4.45
N GLY A 285 -6.40 10.36 4.19
CA GLY A 285 -6.43 11.81 4.03
C GLY A 285 -5.99 12.29 2.64
N ALA A 286 -5.99 13.60 2.46
CA ALA A 286 -5.57 14.27 1.23
C ALA A 286 -4.53 15.34 1.58
N PRO A 287 -3.23 15.08 1.35
CA PRO A 287 -2.21 16.08 1.62
C PRO A 287 -2.49 17.32 0.78
N GLY A 288 -2.60 18.48 1.44
CA GLY A 288 -2.84 19.75 0.76
C GLY A 288 -1.71 20.11 -0.21
N SER A 289 -1.99 21.03 -1.14
CA SER A 289 -1.02 21.51 -2.13
C SER A 289 0.04 22.47 -1.59
N ARG A 290 0.10 22.69 -0.26
CA ARG A 290 0.84 23.80 0.36
C ARG A 290 2.35 23.76 0.17
N VAL A 291 2.96 22.58 -0.01
CA VAL A 291 4.41 22.45 -0.10
C VAL A 291 4.80 21.59 -1.31
N GLN A 292 5.66 22.14 -2.16
CA GLN A 292 6.41 21.34 -3.13
C GLN A 292 7.45 20.54 -2.34
N CYS A 293 7.09 19.31 -1.99
CA CYS A 293 8.04 18.36 -1.43
C CYS A 293 9.03 18.01 -2.53
N THR A 294 10.16 18.71 -2.56
CA THR A 294 11.28 18.30 -3.40
C THR A 294 11.74 16.98 -2.84
N ALA A 295 11.56 15.90 -3.60
CA ALA A 295 12.12 14.61 -3.24
C ALA A 295 13.60 14.83 -2.95
N ALA A 296 14.00 14.70 -1.68
CA ALA A 296 15.38 14.83 -1.29
C ALA A 296 16.14 13.74 -2.06
N ALA A 297 16.84 14.13 -3.12
CA ALA A 297 17.42 13.25 -4.12
C ALA A 297 18.63 12.43 -3.59
N GLY A 298 18.72 12.18 -2.28
CA GLY A 298 19.92 11.64 -1.64
C GLY A 298 19.71 10.81 -0.37
N GLY A 299 18.48 10.37 -0.05
CA GLY A 299 18.29 9.39 1.04
C GLY A 299 18.80 8.00 0.63
N PRO A 300 19.56 7.28 1.48
CA PRO A 300 20.15 6.00 1.11
C PRO A 300 19.05 5.01 0.73
N SER A 301 19.25 4.35 -0.41
CA SER A 301 18.42 3.27 -0.95
C SER A 301 18.46 2.02 -0.05
N GLY A 302 18.00 2.17 1.19
CA GLY A 302 17.63 1.07 2.07
C GLY A 302 16.17 0.75 1.82
N SER A 303 15.90 0.03 0.73
CA SER A 303 14.61 -0.63 0.55
C SER A 303 14.39 -1.58 1.74
N VAL A 304 13.65 -1.12 2.75
CA VAL A 304 13.13 -1.95 3.86
C VAL A 304 11.95 -2.82 3.38
N TYR A 305 11.55 -2.70 2.12
CA TYR A 305 10.81 -3.75 1.43
C TYR A 305 11.81 -4.82 0.98
N GLY A 306 12.31 -5.55 1.98
CA GLY A 306 12.92 -6.85 1.78
C GLY A 306 11.86 -7.75 1.14
N VAL A 307 12.17 -8.17 -0.08
CA VAL A 307 11.58 -9.32 -0.76
C VAL A 307 11.36 -10.42 0.28
N TYR A 308 10.10 -10.71 0.60
CA TYR A 308 9.75 -12.00 1.17
C TYR A 308 10.04 -13.03 0.08
N GLY A 309 11.29 -13.50 0.08
CA GLY A 309 11.72 -14.66 -0.67
C GLY A 309 10.87 -15.83 -0.21
N THR A 310 10.00 -16.25 -1.11
CA THR A 310 9.43 -17.58 -1.14
C THR A 310 10.59 -18.57 -1.21
N ASP A 311 10.89 -19.26 -0.11
CA ASP A 311 11.68 -20.49 -0.15
C ASP A 311 11.05 -21.55 0.75
N ALA A 312 10.78 -22.68 0.10
CA ALA A 312 10.86 -24.07 0.59
C ALA A 312 9.54 -24.87 0.61
N ALA A 313 9.07 -25.21 -0.60
CA ALA A 313 8.45 -26.52 -0.84
C ALA A 313 9.38 -27.35 -1.76
N GLY A 314 9.88 -28.46 -1.22
CA GLY A 314 10.08 -29.76 -1.90
C GLY A 314 10.99 -29.86 -3.12
N GLY A 315 12.10 -30.60 -2.98
CA GLY A 315 12.90 -31.04 -4.13
C GLY A 315 14.04 -32.02 -3.81
N HIS A 316 13.75 -33.16 -3.18
CA HIS A 316 14.68 -34.29 -3.14
C HIS A 316 14.33 -35.28 -4.26
N ALA A 317 15.08 -35.20 -5.37
CA ALA A 317 15.21 -36.27 -6.34
C ALA A 317 16.70 -36.54 -6.54
N GLY A 318 17.20 -37.59 -5.88
CA GLY A 318 18.52 -38.15 -6.13
C GLY A 318 18.50 -38.94 -7.43
N SER A 319 19.29 -38.51 -8.41
CA SER A 319 19.72 -39.34 -9.53
C SER A 319 21.24 -39.33 -9.54
N LEU A 320 21.83 -40.44 -9.09
CA LEU A 320 23.25 -40.75 -9.24
C LEU A 320 23.36 -41.92 -10.21
N LEU A 321 23.72 -41.61 -11.44
CA LEU A 321 24.30 -42.55 -12.40
C LEU A 321 25.67 -42.00 -12.83
N GLY A 322 26.70 -42.77 -12.45
CA GLY A 322 27.88 -43.05 -13.27
C GLY A 322 28.98 -41.98 -13.35
N SER A 323 30.15 -42.30 -12.80
CA SER A 323 31.35 -42.61 -13.60
C SER A 323 32.50 -43.11 -12.71
N ASN A 324 33.17 -44.15 -13.23
CA ASN A 324 34.28 -44.99 -12.72
C ASN A 324 33.93 -46.14 -11.79
#